data_AF-A0A5B0QAY0-F1
#
_entry.id   AF-A0A5B0QAY0-F1
#
_cell.length_a   1.000
_cell.length_b   1.000
_cell.length_c   1.000
_cell.angle_alpha   90.00
_cell.angle_beta   90.00
_cell.angle_gamma   90.00
#
_symmetry.space_group_name_H-M   'P 1'
#
loop_
_entity.id
_entity.type
_entity.pdbx_description
1 polymer ?
#
loop_
_entity_poly.entity_id
_entity_poly.type
_entity_poly.pdbx_seq_one_letter_code
_entity_poly.pdbx_strand_id
1 'polypeptide(L)'
;MKLHILSPGDALVVLFLVFVCVPAVVTQGTKTQPAPKTPKRTGQGNANSACTEGVANLVGPTVSGTIRFLKQGASDTKVQIEVKGLKRGESSNFHIHEKPAGSDGRDCKAALDHFGVNGKKICKGRVRDQSTCQIGDLSGKSEPLSVRGNGQATVSYVDHVIDISKIIGLGVVVHEGNTKNTIACGNIFCKKK
;
A
#
# COMPACT_ATOMS: atom_id res chain seq x y z
N MET A 1 39.74 -57.89 25.82
CA MET A 1 40.58 -58.45 24.73
C MET A 1 40.37 -57.53 23.54
N LYS A 2 41.36 -56.69 23.15
CA LYS A 2 42.39 -56.96 22.11
C LYS A 2 41.77 -57.62 20.86
N LEU A 3 41.94 -57.18 19.62
CA LEU A 3 42.94 -56.30 19.02
C LEU A 3 42.47 -55.81 17.63
N HIS A 4 43.06 -54.69 17.23
CA HIS A 4 43.13 -54.02 15.92
C HIS A 4 43.14 -54.88 14.65
N ILE A 5 42.57 -54.34 13.56
CA ILE A 5 43.20 -54.39 12.21
C ILE A 5 43.07 -53.00 11.55
N LEU A 6 44.24 -52.42 11.26
CA LEU A 6 44.51 -51.25 10.41
C LEU A 6 44.96 -51.76 9.03
N SER A 7 44.57 -51.10 7.94
CA SER A 7 45.40 -50.93 6.71
C SER A 7 44.71 -50.06 5.63
N PRO A 8 45.39 -49.58 4.56
CA PRO A 8 45.85 -48.19 4.46
C PRO A 8 45.55 -47.53 3.08
N GLY A 9 45.99 -46.29 2.89
CA GLY A 9 46.02 -45.58 1.60
C GLY A 9 44.87 -44.58 1.47
N ASP A 10 45.02 -43.33 1.05
CA ASP A 10 46.14 -42.66 0.41
C ASP A 10 46.19 -41.19 0.84
N ALA A 11 47.40 -40.66 0.82
CA ALA A 11 47.73 -39.28 1.10
C ALA A 11 47.08 -38.32 0.11
N LEU A 12 46.47 -37.25 0.63
CA LEU A 12 46.47 -35.97 -0.06
C LEU A 12 46.46 -34.84 0.98
N VAL A 13 47.67 -34.40 1.34
CA VAL A 13 47.89 -33.18 2.12
C VAL A 13 47.59 -32.01 1.19
N VAL A 14 46.36 -31.49 1.23
CA VAL A 14 46.01 -30.21 0.62
C VAL A 14 46.40 -29.12 1.60
N LEU A 15 47.58 -28.55 1.38
CA LEU A 15 48.07 -27.37 2.07
C LEU A 15 47.20 -26.16 1.69
N PHE A 16 46.22 -25.83 2.52
CA PHE A 16 45.46 -24.59 2.39
C PHE A 16 46.34 -23.40 2.82
N LEU A 17 46.91 -22.70 1.84
CA LEU A 17 47.50 -21.37 2.03
C LEU A 17 46.39 -20.37 2.36
N VAL A 18 46.24 -20.06 3.64
CA VAL A 18 45.32 -19.02 4.12
C VAL A 18 45.96 -17.66 3.84
N PHE A 19 45.59 -17.02 2.73
CA PHE A 19 45.91 -15.61 2.50
C PHE A 19 45.05 -14.74 3.41
N VAL A 20 45.64 -14.31 4.53
CA VAL A 20 45.04 -13.31 5.42
C VAL A 20 45.17 -11.94 4.74
N CYS A 21 44.17 -11.55 3.95
CA CYS A 21 44.03 -10.18 3.50
C CYS A 21 43.62 -9.31 4.69
N VAL A 22 44.61 -8.70 5.35
CA VAL A 22 44.38 -7.61 6.29
C VAL A 22 43.95 -6.38 5.47
N PRO A 23 42.72 -5.85 5.64
CA PRO A 23 42.39 -4.57 5.03
C PRO A 23 43.19 -3.48 5.75
N ALA A 24 44.05 -2.79 5.00
CA ALA A 24 44.67 -1.56 5.45
C ALA A 24 43.58 -0.51 5.71
N VAL A 25 43.32 -0.23 6.99
CA VAL A 25 42.45 0.88 7.39
C VAL A 25 43.25 2.17 7.19
N VAL A 26 43.00 2.85 6.07
CA VAL A 26 43.47 4.21 5.85
C VAL A 26 42.60 5.14 6.70
N THR A 27 43.13 5.57 7.85
CA THR A 27 42.56 6.68 8.63
C THR A 27 42.76 7.99 7.87
N GLN A 28 41.75 8.38 7.08
CA GLN A 28 41.67 9.74 6.57
C GLN A 28 41.26 10.67 7.72
N GLY A 29 42.11 11.64 8.03
CA GLY A 29 41.85 12.67 9.03
C GLY A 29 40.53 13.38 8.75
N THR A 30 39.69 13.47 9.78
CA THR A 30 38.44 14.22 9.78
C THR A 30 38.72 15.71 9.57
N LYS A 31 38.71 16.15 8.31
CA LYS A 31 38.34 17.53 8.00
C LYS A 31 36.84 17.63 8.16
N THR A 32 36.40 18.40 9.15
CA THR A 32 35.00 18.73 9.41
C THR A 32 34.38 19.30 8.15
N GLN A 33 33.67 18.45 7.41
CA GLN A 33 32.90 18.84 6.25
C GLN A 33 31.61 19.47 6.77
N PRO A 34 31.26 20.72 6.38
CA PRO A 34 29.97 21.29 6.74
C PRO A 34 28.86 20.33 6.31
N ALA A 35 27.89 20.09 7.18
CA ALA A 35 26.75 19.23 6.92
C ALA A 35 26.22 19.46 5.49
N PRO A 36 25.99 18.40 4.69
CA PRO A 36 25.38 18.52 3.39
C PRO A 36 24.08 19.30 3.55
N LYS A 37 24.02 20.52 3.00
CA LYS A 37 22.79 21.29 2.92
C LYS A 37 21.81 20.41 2.14
N THR A 38 20.78 19.94 2.82
CA THR A 38 19.67 19.21 2.21
C THR A 38 19.30 19.91 0.91
N PRO A 39 19.27 19.22 -0.25
CA PRO A 39 18.87 19.85 -1.49
C PRO A 39 17.47 20.42 -1.26
N LYS A 40 17.37 21.75 -1.24
CA LYS A 40 16.10 22.45 -1.26
C LYS A 40 15.41 21.97 -2.53
N ARG A 41 14.35 21.18 -2.38
CA ARG A 41 13.61 20.55 -3.46
C ARG A 41 12.82 21.61 -4.22
N THR A 42 13.52 22.45 -4.98
CA THR A 42 12.94 23.35 -5.96
C THR A 42 12.56 22.52 -7.18
N GLY A 43 11.26 22.20 -7.32
CA GLY A 43 10.72 21.61 -8.56
C GLY A 43 9.82 20.36 -8.43
N GLN A 44 9.11 20.13 -7.33
CA GLN A 44 7.98 19.18 -7.30
C GLN A 44 6.74 19.81 -7.97
N GLY A 45 6.86 20.22 -9.23
CA GLY A 45 5.75 20.66 -10.05
C GLY A 45 4.89 19.45 -10.46
N ASN A 46 3.86 19.17 -9.67
CA ASN A 46 2.55 18.67 -10.08
C ASN A 46 2.43 17.42 -11.01
N ALA A 47 3.31 16.43 -10.91
CA ALA A 47 3.08 15.12 -11.56
C ALA A 47 1.74 14.48 -11.13
N ASN A 48 1.27 14.78 -9.91
CA ASN A 48 -0.03 14.32 -9.40
C ASN A 48 -1.22 15.07 -10.03
N SER A 49 -1.08 16.33 -10.44
CA SER A 49 -2.20 17.06 -11.07
C SER A 49 -2.49 16.62 -12.48
N ALA A 50 -1.51 16.03 -13.17
CA ALA A 50 -1.68 15.42 -14.48
C ALA A 50 -2.26 14.00 -14.41
N CYS A 51 -2.42 13.44 -13.19
CA CYS A 51 -2.86 12.08 -13.03
C CYS A 51 -4.35 11.91 -13.38
N THR A 52 -4.63 11.17 -14.45
CA THR A 52 -6.00 10.85 -14.86
C THR A 52 -6.50 9.53 -14.30
N GLU A 53 -5.60 8.71 -13.76
CA GLU A 53 -5.93 7.38 -13.25
C GLU A 53 -5.08 7.03 -12.01
N GLY A 54 -5.72 6.90 -10.85
CA GLY A 54 -5.11 6.35 -9.63
C GLY A 54 -5.43 4.86 -9.48
N VAL A 55 -4.46 4.06 -9.04
CA VAL A 55 -4.62 2.62 -8.84
C VAL A 55 -4.00 2.20 -7.51
N ALA A 56 -4.70 1.37 -6.74
CA ALA A 56 -4.12 0.66 -5.60
C ALA A 56 -4.35 -0.85 -5.74
N ASN A 57 -3.29 -1.62 -5.53
CA ASN A 57 -3.37 -3.08 -5.39
C ASN A 57 -3.59 -3.39 -3.91
N LEU A 58 -4.74 -3.97 -3.59
CA LEU A 58 -5.14 -4.30 -2.23
C LEU A 58 -4.60 -5.68 -1.87
N VAL A 59 -3.86 -5.75 -0.76
CA VAL A 59 -3.25 -6.99 -0.27
C VAL A 59 -3.57 -7.16 1.21
N GLY A 60 -3.98 -8.36 1.55
CA GLY A 60 -4.20 -8.82 2.91
C GLY A 60 -3.96 -10.33 3.02
N PRO A 61 -4.16 -10.93 4.21
CA PRO A 61 -3.88 -12.34 4.43
C PRO A 61 -4.69 -13.28 3.52
N THR A 62 -5.98 -12.96 3.33
CA THR A 62 -6.90 -13.73 2.48
C THR A 62 -7.56 -12.88 1.41
N VAL A 63 -7.63 -11.56 1.61
CA VAL A 63 -8.30 -10.62 0.73
C VAL A 63 -7.28 -9.98 -0.20
N SER A 64 -7.59 -9.94 -1.49
CA SER A 64 -6.77 -9.27 -2.49
C SER A 64 -7.62 -8.66 -3.59
N GLY A 65 -7.09 -7.66 -4.28
CA GLY A 65 -7.82 -7.05 -5.39
C GLY A 65 -7.19 -5.76 -5.88
N THR A 66 -7.99 -4.99 -6.61
CA THR A 66 -7.56 -3.72 -7.19
C THR A 66 -8.68 -2.70 -7.08
N ILE A 67 -8.31 -1.46 -6.76
CA ILE A 67 -9.19 -0.30 -6.88
C ILE A 67 -8.59 0.71 -7.86
N ARG A 68 -9.46 1.29 -8.69
CA ARG A 68 -9.15 2.26 -9.73
C ARG A 68 -9.99 3.52 -9.52
N PHE A 69 -9.34 4.67 -9.66
CA PHE A 69 -9.94 5.99 -9.66
C PHE A 69 -9.68 6.61 -11.04
N LEU A 70 -10.72 6.81 -11.85
CA LEU A 70 -10.57 7.34 -13.22
C LEU A 70 -11.24 8.70 -13.32
N LYS A 71 -10.50 9.71 -13.80
CA LYS A 71 -11.07 11.03 -14.03
C LYS A 71 -12.09 10.96 -15.17
N GLN A 72 -13.33 11.38 -14.92
CA GLN A 72 -14.40 11.46 -15.93
C GLN A 72 -14.80 12.90 -16.27
N GLY A 73 -14.49 13.85 -15.40
CA GLY A 73 -14.76 15.27 -15.61
C GLY A 73 -13.91 16.15 -14.69
N ALA A 74 -14.24 17.44 -14.61
CA ALA A 74 -13.54 18.37 -13.72
C ALA A 74 -13.61 17.89 -12.26
N SER A 75 -14.80 17.49 -11.80
CA SER A 75 -15.08 17.06 -10.43
C SER A 75 -15.57 15.61 -10.30
N ASP A 76 -15.63 14.87 -11.41
CA ASP A 76 -16.14 13.50 -11.43
C ASP A 76 -15.00 12.48 -11.52
N THR A 77 -14.99 11.56 -10.57
CA THR A 77 -14.06 10.43 -10.49
C THR A 77 -14.85 9.13 -10.46
N LYS A 78 -14.65 8.27 -11.47
CA LYS A 78 -15.19 6.91 -11.44
C LYS A 78 -14.34 6.04 -10.53
N VAL A 79 -14.98 5.46 -9.52
CA VAL A 79 -14.35 4.52 -8.58
C VAL A 79 -14.78 3.12 -8.99
N GLN A 80 -13.80 2.22 -9.16
CA GLN A 80 -14.04 0.81 -9.48
C GLN A 80 -13.16 -0.04 -8.58
N ILE A 81 -13.77 -0.88 -7.75
CA ILE A 81 -13.07 -1.83 -6.89
C ILE A 81 -13.53 -3.24 -7.21
N GLU A 82 -12.57 -4.16 -7.26
CA GLU A 82 -12.79 -5.60 -7.39
C GLU A 82 -11.89 -6.30 -6.37
N VAL A 83 -12.49 -7.13 -5.52
CA VAL A 83 -11.76 -7.92 -4.52
C VAL A 83 -12.24 -9.36 -4.48
N LYS A 84 -11.34 -10.24 -4.04
CA LYS A 84 -11.56 -11.67 -3.81
C LYS A 84 -11.19 -12.02 -2.37
N GLY A 85 -11.70 -13.17 -1.90
CA GLY A 85 -11.33 -13.72 -0.58
C GLY A 85 -12.07 -13.10 0.60
N LEU A 86 -13.09 -12.28 0.34
CA LEU A 86 -14.02 -11.84 1.38
C LEU A 86 -14.84 -13.02 1.91
N LYS A 87 -15.18 -12.97 3.19
CA LYS A 87 -16.08 -13.95 3.81
C LYS A 87 -17.50 -13.81 3.24
N ARG A 88 -18.12 -14.95 2.89
CA ARG A 88 -19.49 -14.98 2.36
C ARG A 88 -20.49 -14.57 3.45
N GLY A 89 -21.53 -13.83 3.05
CA GLY A 89 -22.58 -13.37 3.96
C GLY A 89 -22.20 -12.13 4.78
N GLU A 90 -21.00 -11.58 4.58
CA GLU A 90 -20.55 -10.35 5.23
C GLU A 90 -20.36 -9.20 4.24
N SER A 91 -20.59 -7.99 4.73
CA SER A 91 -20.37 -6.73 4.01
C SER A 91 -19.13 -6.05 4.56
N SER A 92 -18.13 -5.80 3.73
CA SER A 92 -16.87 -5.15 4.12
C SER A 92 -16.85 -3.70 3.66
N ASN A 93 -16.63 -2.77 4.60
CA ASN A 93 -16.47 -1.37 4.27
C ASN A 93 -15.07 -1.09 3.74
N PHE A 94 -14.91 -0.05 2.92
CA PHE A 94 -13.62 0.35 2.37
C PHE A 94 -13.55 1.87 2.25
N HIS A 95 -12.38 2.42 2.55
CA HIS A 95 -12.17 3.86 2.64
C HIS A 95 -10.80 4.25 2.09
N ILE A 96 -10.68 5.50 1.63
CA ILE A 96 -9.38 6.16 1.50
C ILE A 96 -9.01 6.70 2.89
N HIS A 97 -7.77 6.47 3.29
CA HIS A 97 -7.21 6.89 4.56
C HIS A 97 -6.23 8.05 4.38
N GLU A 98 -5.96 8.81 5.43
CA GLU A 98 -5.19 10.06 5.36
C GLU A 98 -3.67 9.88 5.21
N LYS A 99 -3.15 8.67 5.44
CA LYS A 99 -1.76 8.28 5.22
C LYS A 99 -1.66 7.09 4.27
N PRO A 100 -0.48 6.84 3.66
CA PRO A 100 -0.20 5.56 3.02
C PRO A 100 -0.33 4.40 4.01
N ALA A 101 -0.70 3.22 3.52
CA ALA A 101 -0.69 1.96 4.25
C ALA A 101 0.74 1.41 4.42
N GLY A 102 1.61 2.20 5.04
CA GLY A 102 3.04 1.94 5.12
C GLY A 102 3.76 2.23 3.79
N SER A 103 5.10 2.09 3.78
CA SER A 103 5.91 2.38 2.60
C SER A 103 5.66 1.41 1.43
N ASP A 104 5.25 0.17 1.73
CA ASP A 104 5.01 -0.90 0.77
C ASP A 104 3.52 -1.15 0.48
N GLY A 105 2.62 -0.43 1.15
CA GLY A 105 1.17 -0.60 1.01
C GLY A 105 0.59 -1.80 1.75
N ARG A 106 1.33 -2.40 2.70
CA ARG A 106 0.92 -3.62 3.41
C ARG A 106 0.61 -3.41 4.89
N ASP A 107 0.97 -2.25 5.46
CA ASP A 107 0.64 -1.91 6.84
C ASP A 107 -0.63 -1.05 6.89
N CYS A 108 -1.78 -1.70 7.00
CA CYS A 108 -3.06 -1.00 6.97
C CYS A 108 -3.26 -0.07 8.17
N LYS A 109 -2.59 -0.32 9.30
CA LYS A 109 -2.69 0.53 10.49
C LYS A 109 -1.94 1.84 10.33
N ALA A 110 -0.86 1.85 9.54
CA ALA A 110 -0.11 3.06 9.22
C ALA A 110 -0.91 4.09 8.41
N ALA A 111 -2.04 3.69 7.83
CA ALA A 111 -2.92 4.57 7.06
C ALA A 111 -3.68 5.60 7.94
N LEU A 112 -3.76 5.36 9.27
CA LEU A 112 -4.43 6.21 10.27
C LEU A 112 -5.93 6.42 10.00
N ASP A 113 -6.45 7.63 10.18
CA ASP A 113 -7.88 7.94 10.03
C ASP A 113 -8.34 7.98 8.57
N HIS A 114 -9.64 8.14 8.36
CA HIS A 114 -10.21 8.31 7.02
C HIS A 114 -9.78 9.65 6.41
N PHE A 115 -9.68 9.70 5.08
CA PHE A 115 -9.36 10.95 4.40
C PHE A 115 -10.53 11.94 4.47
N GLY A 116 -10.27 13.15 4.97
CA GLY A 116 -11.23 14.26 4.98
C GLY A 116 -12.27 14.19 6.10
N VAL A 117 -11.86 13.79 7.32
CA VAL A 117 -12.75 13.74 8.50
C VAL A 117 -13.35 15.10 8.87
N ASN A 118 -12.63 16.21 8.71
CA ASN A 118 -13.00 17.64 8.91
C ASN A 118 -14.47 17.99 9.24
N GLY A 119 -15.03 17.46 10.34
CA GLY A 119 -16.45 17.60 10.72
C GLY A 119 -17.46 16.86 9.81
N LYS A 120 -17.00 16.08 8.82
CA LYS A 120 -17.83 15.31 7.92
C LYS A 120 -18.13 13.91 8.47
N LYS A 121 -19.35 13.45 8.23
CA LYS A 121 -19.85 12.15 8.69
C LYS A 121 -19.52 11.04 7.70
N ILE A 122 -19.57 9.80 8.18
CA ILE A 122 -19.77 8.62 7.32
C ILE A 122 -21.22 8.64 6.83
N CYS A 123 -21.40 8.42 5.54
CA CYS A 123 -22.69 8.31 4.89
C CYS A 123 -23.25 6.89 5.01
N LYS A 124 -24.57 6.80 5.20
CA LYS A 124 -25.26 5.51 5.40
C LYS A 124 -25.82 5.02 4.06
N GLY A 125 -24.91 4.80 3.10
CA GLY A 125 -25.24 4.38 1.74
C GLY A 125 -25.44 5.56 0.78
N ARG A 126 -25.59 5.23 -0.51
CA ARG A 126 -25.59 6.14 -1.65
C ARG A 126 -26.41 7.42 -1.40
N VAL A 127 -25.71 8.52 -1.12
CA VAL A 127 -26.31 9.86 -0.96
C VAL A 127 -26.31 10.65 -2.26
N ARG A 128 -27.29 11.55 -2.41
CA ARG A 128 -27.34 12.50 -3.54
C ARG A 128 -26.24 13.56 -3.45
N ASP A 129 -26.02 14.10 -2.26
CA ASP A 129 -24.96 15.08 -2.00
C ASP A 129 -23.80 14.45 -1.23
N GLN A 130 -22.82 13.97 -2.00
CA GLN A 130 -21.61 13.33 -1.48
C GLN A 130 -20.69 14.31 -0.74
N SER A 131 -20.89 15.63 -0.89
CA SER A 131 -20.09 16.64 -0.17
C SER A 131 -20.37 16.66 1.33
N THR A 132 -21.47 16.06 1.77
CA THR A 132 -21.79 15.88 3.20
C THR A 132 -21.03 14.72 3.87
N CYS A 133 -20.42 13.84 3.08
CA CYS A 133 -19.65 12.69 3.55
C CYS A 133 -18.16 13.01 3.67
N GLN A 134 -17.43 12.23 4.47
CA GLN A 134 -15.97 12.23 4.41
C GLN A 134 -15.50 11.93 2.97
N ILE A 135 -14.42 12.58 2.55
CA ILE A 135 -13.92 12.45 1.16
C ILE A 135 -13.52 11.00 0.88
N GLY A 136 -12.90 10.33 1.86
CA GLY A 136 -12.48 8.95 1.77
C GLY A 136 -13.57 7.92 2.03
N ASP A 137 -14.82 8.31 2.31
CA ASP A 137 -15.90 7.37 2.64
C ASP A 137 -16.49 6.70 1.38
N LEU A 138 -15.79 5.70 0.84
CA LEU A 138 -16.16 5.06 -0.41
C LEU A 138 -17.40 4.17 -0.26
N SER A 139 -17.46 3.32 0.77
CA SER A 139 -18.63 2.47 1.03
C SER A 139 -19.88 3.27 1.37
N GLY A 140 -19.75 4.32 2.18
CA GLY A 140 -20.89 5.17 2.55
C GLY A 140 -21.43 5.98 1.38
N LYS A 141 -20.59 6.38 0.41
CA LYS A 141 -21.04 7.06 -0.82
C LYS A 141 -21.57 6.10 -1.90
N SER A 142 -21.25 4.82 -1.79
CA SER A 142 -21.69 3.77 -2.71
C SER A 142 -22.45 2.67 -1.98
N GLU A 143 -21.83 1.49 -1.86
CA GLU A 143 -22.26 0.35 -1.07
C GLU A 143 -21.04 -0.41 -0.54
N PRO A 144 -21.14 -1.09 0.62
CA PRO A 144 -20.09 -1.99 1.10
C PRO A 144 -19.81 -3.14 0.12
N LEU A 145 -18.58 -3.66 0.14
CA LEU A 145 -18.22 -4.85 -0.64
C LEU A 145 -18.95 -6.05 -0.08
N SER A 146 -19.67 -6.77 -0.95
CA SER A 146 -20.32 -8.03 -0.59
C SER A 146 -20.05 -9.06 -1.69
N VAL A 147 -19.75 -10.30 -1.29
CA VAL A 147 -19.48 -11.37 -2.24
C VAL A 147 -20.75 -11.70 -3.01
N ARG A 148 -20.71 -11.57 -4.34
CA ARG A 148 -21.79 -12.00 -5.25
C ARG A 148 -21.30 -13.15 -6.12
N GLY A 149 -22.17 -14.11 -6.41
CA GLY A 149 -21.93 -15.20 -7.36
C GLY A 149 -20.56 -15.90 -7.21
N ASN A 150 -19.66 -15.65 -8.17
CA ASN A 150 -18.37 -16.31 -8.39
C ASN A 150 -17.27 -16.04 -7.34
N GLY A 151 -17.62 -15.60 -6.12
CA GLY A 151 -16.64 -15.36 -5.05
C GLY A 151 -15.93 -14.01 -5.13
N GLN A 152 -16.38 -13.11 -6.00
CA GLN A 152 -15.83 -11.76 -6.15
C GLN A 152 -16.82 -10.72 -5.62
N ALA A 153 -16.28 -9.62 -5.09
CA ALA A 153 -17.06 -8.44 -4.74
C ALA A 153 -16.61 -7.28 -5.62
N THR A 154 -17.56 -6.63 -6.27
CA THR A 154 -17.31 -5.50 -7.16
C THR A 154 -18.23 -4.34 -6.82
N VAL A 155 -17.68 -3.12 -6.86
CA VAL A 155 -18.44 -1.88 -6.74
C VAL A 155 -17.91 -0.91 -7.79
N SER A 156 -18.82 -0.24 -8.51
CA SER A 156 -18.48 0.78 -9.50
C SER A 156 -19.49 1.93 -9.43
N TYR A 157 -18.99 3.15 -9.18
CA TYR A 157 -19.83 4.34 -9.12
C TYR A 157 -19.04 5.61 -9.49
N VAL A 158 -19.74 6.74 -9.64
CA VAL A 158 -19.13 8.05 -9.83
C VAL A 158 -19.14 8.81 -8.51
N ASP A 159 -17.97 9.30 -8.13
CA ASP A 159 -17.76 10.16 -6.99
C ASP A 159 -17.54 11.60 -7.45
N HIS A 160 -18.27 12.54 -6.86
CA HIS A 160 -18.30 13.95 -7.23
C HIS A 160 -17.42 14.84 -6.31
N VAL A 161 -16.71 14.24 -5.36
CA VAL A 161 -15.87 14.97 -4.38
C VAL A 161 -14.41 14.54 -4.37
N ILE A 162 -14.11 13.34 -4.89
CA ILE A 162 -12.74 12.84 -5.01
C ILE A 162 -12.02 13.57 -6.14
N ASP A 163 -10.93 14.23 -5.77
CA ASP A 163 -9.90 14.75 -6.67
C ASP A 163 -8.72 13.78 -6.68
N ILE A 164 -8.46 13.13 -7.82
CA ILE A 164 -7.38 12.15 -7.98
C ILE A 164 -6.04 12.72 -7.52
N SER A 165 -5.75 13.99 -7.82
CA SER A 165 -4.47 14.62 -7.50
C SER A 165 -4.20 14.69 -5.98
N LYS A 166 -5.26 14.67 -5.17
CA LYS A 166 -5.21 14.75 -3.70
C LYS A 166 -5.13 13.38 -3.02
N ILE A 167 -5.46 12.30 -3.74
CA ILE A 167 -5.47 10.93 -3.18
C ILE A 167 -4.25 10.11 -3.60
N ILE A 168 -3.45 10.58 -4.58
CA ILE A 168 -2.18 9.92 -4.91
C ILE A 168 -1.24 9.93 -3.69
N GLY A 169 -0.72 8.75 -3.35
CA GLY A 169 0.14 8.53 -2.18
C GLY A 169 -0.60 8.20 -0.89
N LEU A 170 -1.94 8.23 -0.88
CA LEU A 170 -2.75 7.79 0.25
C LEU A 170 -3.02 6.28 0.19
N GLY A 171 -3.45 5.70 1.31
CA GLY A 171 -3.85 4.30 1.40
C GLY A 171 -5.35 4.10 1.16
N VAL A 172 -5.72 2.99 0.53
CA VAL A 172 -7.08 2.42 0.60
C VAL A 172 -7.04 1.26 1.57
N VAL A 173 -8.03 1.17 2.45
CA VAL A 173 -8.17 0.09 3.43
C VAL A 173 -9.56 -0.52 3.31
N VAL A 174 -9.61 -1.86 3.34
CA VAL A 174 -10.82 -2.66 3.46
C VAL A 174 -10.93 -3.15 4.90
N HIS A 175 -12.11 -3.00 5.50
CA HIS A 175 -12.44 -3.36 6.87
C HIS A 175 -13.38 -4.57 6.90
N GLU A 176 -13.20 -5.43 7.90
CA GLU A 176 -14.09 -6.57 8.17
C GLU A 176 -15.43 -6.08 8.71
N GLY A 177 -16.53 -6.38 8.01
CA GLY A 177 -17.84 -6.04 8.51
C GLY A 177 -18.02 -4.53 8.73
N ASN A 178 -18.69 -4.21 9.83
CA ASN A 178 -18.78 -2.85 10.40
C ASN A 178 -17.78 -2.64 11.56
N THR A 179 -16.68 -3.40 11.58
CA THR A 179 -15.66 -3.30 12.62
C THR A 179 -14.52 -2.36 12.20
N LYS A 180 -13.56 -2.13 13.10
CA LYS A 180 -12.31 -1.41 12.80
C LYS A 180 -11.18 -2.35 12.32
N ASN A 181 -11.44 -3.65 12.17
CA ASN A 181 -10.43 -4.60 11.76
C ASN A 181 -10.13 -4.43 10.28
N THR A 182 -8.87 -4.17 9.94
CA THR A 182 -8.41 -4.01 8.56
C THR A 182 -8.02 -5.37 7.97
N ILE A 183 -8.56 -5.72 6.80
CA ILE A 183 -8.36 -7.04 6.17
C ILE A 183 -7.57 -7.01 4.86
N ALA A 184 -7.48 -5.85 4.21
CA ALA A 184 -6.58 -5.61 3.09
C ALA A 184 -6.34 -4.10 2.93
N CYS A 185 -5.21 -3.73 2.35
CA CYS A 185 -4.92 -2.34 2.01
C CYS A 185 -3.93 -2.22 0.86
N GLY A 186 -3.78 -1.01 0.35
CA GLY A 186 -2.81 -0.68 -0.70
C GLY A 186 -2.65 0.81 -0.89
N ASN A 187 -1.45 1.23 -1.31
CA ASN A 187 -1.18 2.63 -1.65
C ASN A 187 -1.70 2.98 -3.04
N ILE A 188 -2.23 4.19 -3.18
CA ILE A 188 -2.73 4.73 -4.45
C ILE A 188 -1.56 5.34 -5.22
N PHE A 189 -1.28 4.80 -6.40
CA PHE A 189 -0.26 5.30 -7.31
C PHE A 189 -0.91 5.89 -8.56
N CYS A 190 -0.26 6.90 -9.13
CA CYS A 190 -0.66 7.38 -10.44
C CYS A 190 -0.25 6.35 -11.51
N LYS A 191 -1.21 5.86 -12.29
CA LYS A 191 -0.90 5.03 -13.46
C LYS A 191 -0.33 5.92 -14.54
N LYS A 192 0.94 5.70 -14.86
CA LYS A 192 1.58 6.31 -16.03
C LYS A 192 0.97 5.69 -17.29
N LYS A 193 0.69 6.53 -18.29
CA LYS A 193 0.30 6.07 -19.63
C LYS A 193 1.43 5.32 -20.30
#